data_AF-A0A0S9NQW8-F1
#
_entry.id   AF-A0A0S9NQW8-F1
#
_cell.length_a   1.000
_cell.length_b   1.000
_cell.length_c   1.000
_cell.angle_alpha   90.00
_cell.angle_beta   90.00
_cell.angle_gamma   90.00
#
_symmetry.space_group_name_H-M   'P 1'
#
loop_
_entity.id
_entity.type
_entity.pdbx_description
1 polymer ?
#
loop_
_entity_poly.entity_id
_entity_poly.type
_entity_poly.pdbx_seq_one_letter_code
_entity_poly.pdbx_strand_id
1 'polypeptide(L)'
;MRTNAFFPVLFAAMAGLGGAAVQAQDLVVNEGRDSIRFTDAACNSEAVLRRIEPGERSLFRTASATLQGQRYTACWSVVSTAVYLVYEDGDQGLVPVAKLKVPVDI
;
A
#
# COMPACT_ATOMS: atom_id res chain seq x y z
N MET A 1 3.45 -33.10 54.48
CA MET A 1 3.19 -31.65 54.64
C MET A 1 2.49 -31.16 53.37
N ARG A 2 1.21 -30.79 53.50
CA ARG A 2 0.34 -30.25 52.45
C ARG A 2 -0.06 -28.86 52.92
N THR A 3 0.26 -27.81 52.15
CA THR A 3 -0.47 -26.54 52.25
C THR A 3 -0.48 -25.84 50.90
N ASN A 4 -1.70 -25.66 50.38
CA ASN A 4 -2.07 -24.80 49.25
C ASN A 4 -1.84 -23.32 49.58
N ALA A 5 -1.65 -22.48 48.56
CA ALA A 5 -2.49 -21.28 48.30
C ALA A 5 -1.90 -20.46 47.13
N PHE A 6 -2.58 -20.49 45.98
CA PHE A 6 -3.42 -19.40 45.45
C PHE A 6 -2.64 -18.33 44.66
N PHE A 7 -2.49 -18.63 43.37
CA PHE A 7 -2.18 -17.68 42.30
C PHE A 7 -3.38 -16.73 42.08
N PRO A 8 -3.21 -15.41 42.09
CA PRO A 8 -4.22 -14.52 41.54
C PRO A 8 -4.10 -14.53 40.01
N VAL A 9 -5.08 -15.16 39.37
CA VAL A 9 -5.40 -15.01 37.96
C VAL A 9 -5.92 -13.59 37.76
N LEU A 10 -5.10 -12.69 37.22
CA LEU A 10 -5.59 -11.39 36.75
C LEU A 10 -5.95 -11.51 35.27
N PHE A 11 -7.25 -11.61 35.06
CA PHE A 11 -7.93 -11.59 33.77
C PHE A 11 -7.92 -10.15 33.23
N ALA A 12 -7.10 -9.86 32.23
CA ALA A 12 -7.17 -8.62 31.46
C ALA A 12 -7.63 -8.96 30.04
N ALA A 13 -8.95 -9.09 29.87
CA ALA A 13 -9.59 -9.11 28.57
C ALA A 13 -9.51 -7.69 27.96
N MET A 14 -8.46 -7.43 27.19
CA MET A 14 -8.43 -6.25 26.32
C MET A 14 -9.31 -6.54 25.11
N ALA A 15 -10.50 -5.95 25.14
CA ALA A 15 -11.46 -5.92 24.06
C ALA A 15 -10.83 -5.44 22.76
N GLY A 16 -11.14 -6.15 21.67
CA GLY A 16 -10.68 -5.84 20.34
C GLY A 16 -11.16 -4.47 19.88
N LEU A 17 -10.20 -3.67 19.42
CA LEU A 17 -10.44 -2.66 18.39
C LEU A 17 -9.99 -3.30 17.09
N GLY A 18 -10.92 -4.02 16.47
CA GLY A 18 -10.86 -4.29 15.03
C GLY A 18 -10.92 -2.94 14.34
N GLY A 19 -9.75 -2.35 14.08
CA GLY A 19 -9.64 -1.22 13.17
C GLY A 19 -10.18 -1.69 11.83
N ALA A 20 -11.41 -1.33 11.51
CA ALA A 20 -11.83 -1.29 10.13
C ALA A 20 -10.86 -0.33 9.46
N ALA A 21 -9.86 -0.86 8.76
CA ALA A 21 -9.09 -0.09 7.82
C ALA A 21 -10.15 0.52 6.90
N VAL A 22 -10.35 1.84 7.03
CA VAL A 22 -11.03 2.61 6.02
C VAL A 22 -10.31 2.22 4.74
N GLN A 23 -10.96 1.39 3.92
CA GLN A 23 -10.43 0.99 2.63
C GLN A 23 -10.36 2.29 1.85
N ALA A 24 -9.19 2.92 1.88
CA ALA A 24 -8.83 3.92 0.90
C ALA A 24 -9.22 3.33 -0.45
N GLN A 25 -9.82 4.16 -1.31
CA GLN A 25 -10.32 3.68 -2.59
C GLN A 25 -9.11 3.31 -3.44
N ASP A 26 -8.68 2.06 -3.31
CA ASP A 26 -7.61 1.50 -4.10
C ASP A 26 -7.99 1.71 -5.57
N LEU A 27 -7.05 2.15 -6.38
CA LEU A 27 -7.25 2.21 -7.83
C LEU A 27 -6.48 1.06 -8.45
N VAL A 28 -6.99 0.53 -9.55
CA VAL A 28 -6.34 -0.56 -10.27
C VAL A 28 -6.33 -0.25 -11.76
N VAL A 29 -5.21 -0.56 -12.40
CA VAL A 29 -5.12 -0.76 -13.85
C VAL A 29 -4.85 -2.22 -14.12
N ASN A 30 -5.58 -2.81 -15.07
CA ASN A 30 -5.39 -4.18 -15.53
C ASN A 30 -5.22 -4.17 -17.05
N GLU A 31 -4.12 -4.73 -17.53
CA GLU A 31 -3.81 -4.89 -18.96
C GLU A 31 -3.40 -6.35 -19.22
N GLY A 32 -4.37 -7.18 -19.59
CA GLY A 32 -4.14 -8.61 -19.80
C GLY A 32 -3.73 -9.33 -18.51
N ARG A 33 -2.46 -9.74 -18.42
CA ARG A 33 -1.89 -10.39 -17.23
C ARG A 33 -1.19 -9.42 -16.28
N ASP A 34 -1.05 -8.17 -16.71
CA ASP A 34 -0.37 -7.14 -15.95
C ASP A 34 -1.39 -6.35 -15.15
N SER A 35 -1.04 -6.01 -13.91
CA SER A 35 -1.89 -5.20 -13.05
C SER A 35 -1.06 -4.23 -12.22
N ILE A 36 -1.61 -3.06 -11.94
CA ILE A 36 -1.02 -2.09 -11.02
C ILE A 36 -2.11 -1.69 -10.04
N ARG A 37 -1.84 -1.88 -8.76
CA ARG A 37 -2.68 -1.41 -7.65
C ARG A 37 -2.06 -0.15 -7.07
N PHE A 38 -2.87 0.88 -6.92
CA PHE A 38 -2.55 2.17 -6.33
C PHE A 38 -3.33 2.29 -5.02
N THR A 39 -2.67 2.70 -3.95
CA THR A 39 -3.28 2.88 -2.63
C THR A 39 -2.99 4.29 -2.13
N ASP A 40 -3.84 4.87 -1.27
CA ASP A 40 -3.60 6.19 -0.69
C ASP A 40 -2.61 6.20 0.48
N ALA A 41 -2.05 5.05 0.84
CA ALA A 41 -1.02 4.97 1.88
C ALA A 41 0.25 5.71 1.44
N ALA A 42 0.85 6.50 2.35
CA ALA A 42 2.12 7.18 2.08
C ALA A 42 3.19 6.18 1.63
N CYS A 43 3.99 6.55 0.61
CA CYS A 43 5.04 5.65 0.16
C CYS A 43 6.20 5.63 1.16
N ASN A 44 6.57 4.44 1.62
CA ASN A 44 7.66 4.22 2.58
C ASN A 44 8.81 3.36 2.00
N SER A 45 8.78 3.06 0.71
CA SER A 45 9.84 2.26 0.07
C SER A 45 11.11 3.10 -0.06
N GLU A 46 12.12 2.85 0.79
CA GLU A 46 13.40 3.57 0.70
C GLU A 46 14.06 3.45 -0.68
N ALA A 47 13.97 2.27 -1.31
CA ALA A 47 14.55 2.02 -2.62
C ALA A 47 13.97 2.96 -3.69
N VAL A 48 12.67 3.24 -3.61
CA VAL A 48 11.99 4.16 -4.52
C VAL A 48 12.19 5.61 -4.09
N LEU A 49 12.05 5.92 -2.79
CA LEU A 49 12.17 7.29 -2.27
C LEU A 49 13.54 7.91 -2.51
N ARG A 50 14.62 7.12 -2.52
CA ARG A 50 15.97 7.60 -2.86
C ARG A 50 16.08 8.11 -4.31
N ARG A 51 15.13 7.76 -5.17
CA ARG A 51 15.05 8.18 -6.57
C ARG A 51 14.13 9.38 -6.77
N ILE A 52 13.48 9.85 -5.71
CA ILE A 52 12.56 11.00 -5.71
C ILE A 52 13.22 12.15 -4.94
N GLU A 53 13.09 13.36 -5.48
CA GLU A 53 13.57 14.58 -4.85
C GLU A 53 13.00 14.70 -3.42
N PRO A 54 13.82 14.95 -2.38
CA PRO A 54 13.36 15.01 -1.00
C PRO A 54 12.11 15.87 -0.76
N GLY A 55 11.99 17.00 -1.46
CA GLY A 55 10.84 17.91 -1.34
C GLY A 55 9.52 17.33 -1.87
N GLU A 56 9.59 16.37 -2.79
CA GLU A 56 8.41 15.79 -3.45
C GLU A 56 7.96 14.46 -2.83
N ARG A 57 8.80 13.79 -2.03
CA ARG A 57 8.53 12.47 -1.45
C ARG A 57 7.19 12.37 -0.71
N SER A 58 6.77 13.45 -0.04
CA SER A 58 5.50 13.50 0.69
C SER A 58 4.25 13.43 -0.20
N LEU A 59 4.41 13.76 -1.49
CA LEU A 59 3.37 13.69 -2.52
C LEU A 59 3.16 12.28 -3.05
N PHE A 60 4.09 11.36 -2.75
CA PHE A 60 4.04 10.00 -3.25
C PHE A 60 3.28 9.06 -2.30
N ARG A 61 2.54 8.16 -2.93
CA ARG A 61 1.71 7.13 -2.33
C ARG A 61 2.16 5.75 -2.78
N THR A 62 1.72 4.71 -2.09
CA THR A 62 2.17 3.34 -2.31
C THR A 62 1.45 2.72 -3.50
N ALA A 63 2.22 2.11 -4.41
CA ALA A 63 1.72 1.28 -5.49
C ALA A 63 2.44 -0.08 -5.51
N SER A 64 1.78 -1.08 -6.09
CA SER A 64 2.40 -2.37 -6.40
C SER A 64 1.95 -2.80 -7.78
N ALA A 65 2.90 -3.27 -8.59
CA ALA A 65 2.62 -3.80 -9.91
C ALA A 65 2.91 -5.30 -9.97
N THR A 66 2.13 -6.02 -10.77
CA THR A 66 2.46 -7.34 -11.26
C THR A 66 2.63 -7.20 -12.77
N LEU A 67 3.86 -7.36 -13.24
CA LEU A 67 4.23 -7.25 -14.66
C LEU A 67 4.84 -8.57 -15.08
N GLN A 68 4.28 -9.21 -16.12
CA GLN A 68 4.72 -10.51 -16.64
C GLN A 68 4.84 -11.61 -15.55
N GLY A 69 4.01 -11.52 -14.50
CA GLY A 69 4.01 -12.45 -13.37
C GLY A 69 5.02 -12.12 -12.26
N GLN A 70 5.83 -11.08 -12.40
CA GLN A 70 6.73 -10.59 -11.36
C GLN A 70 6.11 -9.40 -10.62
N ARG A 71 6.26 -9.37 -9.29
CA ARG A 71 5.76 -8.29 -8.45
C ARG A 71 6.83 -7.23 -8.24
N TYR A 72 6.44 -5.97 -8.36
CA TYR A 72 7.28 -4.80 -8.16
C TYR A 72 6.66 -3.85 -7.13
N THR A 73 7.50 -3.28 -6.29
CA THR A 73 7.14 -2.12 -5.45
C THR A 73 7.28 -0.84 -6.26
N ALA A 74 6.30 0.06 -6.13
CA ALA A 74 6.36 1.37 -6.75
C ALA A 74 5.81 2.45 -5.81
N CYS A 75 6.20 3.70 -6.06
CA CYS A 75 5.53 4.86 -5.52
C CYS A 75 4.82 5.60 -6.64
N TRP A 76 3.66 6.20 -6.36
CA TRP A 76 2.90 6.96 -7.34
C TRP A 76 2.49 8.35 -6.85
N SER A 77 2.34 9.30 -7.77
CA SER A 77 1.73 10.61 -7.49
C SER A 77 0.90 11.07 -8.68
N VAL A 78 -0.06 11.98 -8.46
CA VAL A 78 -0.87 12.54 -9.55
C VAL A 78 -0.12 13.72 -10.16
N VAL A 79 0.04 13.68 -11.48
CA VAL A 79 0.61 14.77 -12.27
C VAL A 79 -0.36 15.12 -13.41
N SER A 80 -0.99 16.30 -13.32
CA SER A 80 -1.98 16.76 -14.30
C SER A 80 -3.10 15.72 -14.53
N THR A 81 -3.14 15.06 -15.69
CA THR A 81 -4.14 14.06 -16.09
C THR A 81 -3.62 12.61 -16.05
N ALA A 82 -2.52 12.36 -15.35
CA ALA A 82 -1.91 11.05 -15.24
C ALA A 82 -1.41 10.77 -13.82
N VAL A 83 -1.17 9.50 -13.55
CA VAL A 83 -0.41 9.03 -12.40
C VAL A 83 1.01 8.75 -12.86
N TYR A 84 1.97 9.40 -12.21
CA TYR A 84 3.38 9.14 -12.36
C TYR A 84 3.83 8.05 -11.38
N LEU A 85 4.49 7.02 -11.89
CA LEU A 85 5.00 5.86 -11.17
C LEU A 85 6.52 5.86 -11.19
N VAL A 86 7.11 5.51 -10.06
CA VAL A 86 8.53 5.19 -9.93
C VAL A 86 8.65 3.82 -9.29
N TYR A 87 9.31 2.89 -9.98
CA TYR A 87 9.50 1.52 -9.54
C TYR A 87 10.81 1.36 -8.74
N GLU A 88 10.93 0.27 -8.00
CA GLU A 88 12.10 -0.01 -7.15
C GLU A 88 13.40 -0.25 -7.95
N ASP A 89 13.29 -0.79 -9.17
CA ASP A 89 14.39 -0.95 -10.12
C ASP A 89 14.87 0.40 -10.71
N GLY A 90 14.04 1.44 -10.62
CA GLY A 90 14.32 2.78 -11.09
C GLY A 90 13.63 3.15 -12.38
N ASP A 91 12.87 2.23 -12.96
CA ASP A 91 12.03 2.52 -14.10
C ASP A 91 10.90 3.48 -13.69
N GLN A 92 10.37 4.19 -14.68
CA GLN A 92 9.35 5.20 -14.49
C GLN A 92 8.22 5.00 -15.49
N GLY A 93 7.00 5.32 -15.08
CA GLY A 93 5.82 5.14 -15.93
C GLY A 93 4.79 6.24 -15.74
N LEU A 94 3.95 6.44 -16.76
CA LEU A 94 2.78 7.30 -16.70
C LEU A 94 1.54 6.48 -17.04
N VAL A 95 0.53 6.56 -16.18
CA VAL A 95 -0.77 5.92 -16.38
C VAL A 95 -1.84 6.99 -16.44
N PRO A 96 -2.54 7.17 -17.57
CA PRO A 96 -3.63 8.13 -17.67
C PRO A 96 -4.73 7.85 -16.64
N VAL A 97 -5.25 8.88 -15.97
CA VAL A 97 -6.31 8.70 -14.95
C VAL A 97 -7.56 8.03 -15.53
N ALA A 98 -7.82 8.21 -16.83
CA ALA A 98 -8.92 7.57 -17.54
C ALA A 98 -8.82 6.04 -17.62
N LYS A 99 -7.65 5.45 -17.36
CA LYS A 99 -7.46 3.99 -17.29
C LYS A 99 -7.69 3.41 -15.89
N LEU A 100 -7.72 4.26 -14.85
CA LEU A 100 -7.87 3.82 -13.47
C LEU A 100 -9.30 3.34 -13.20
N LYS A 101 -9.41 2.23 -12.49
CA LYS A 101 -10.69 1.63 -12.09
C LYS A 101 -10.71 1.46 -10.58
N VAL A 102 -11.87 1.68 -9.98
CA VAL A 102 -12.12 1.25 -8.60
C VAL A 102 -12.33 -0.27 -8.65
N PRO A 103 -11.57 -1.08 -7.87
CA PRO A 103 -11.80 -2.50 -7.76
C PRO A 103 -13.19 -2.72 -7.17
N VAL A 104 -14.01 -3.51 -7.86
CA VAL A 104 -15.31 -3.92 -7.35
C VAL A 104 -15.07 -5.15 -6.48
N ASP A 105 -15.14 -4.99 -5.16
CA ASP A 105 -15.25 -6.14 -4.25
C ASP A 105 -16.61 -6.80 -4.50
N ILE A 106 -16.59 -8.06 -4.94
CA ILE A 106 -17.78 -8.93 -5.09
C ILE A 106 -17.87 -9.92 -3.93
#